data_AF-A0A950J9J1-F1
#
_entry.id   AF-A0A950J9J1-F1
#
_cell.length_a   1.000
_cell.length_b   1.000
_cell.length_c   1.000
_cell.angle_alpha   90.00
_cell.angle_beta   90.00
_cell.angle_gamma   90.00
#
_symmetry.space_group_name_H-M   'P 1'
#
loop_
_entity.id
_entity.type
_entity.pdbx_description
1 polymer ?
#
loop_
_entity_poly.entity_id
_entity_poly.type
_entity_poly.pdbx_seq_one_letter_code
_entity_poly.pdbx_strand_id
1 'polypeptide(L)'
;MLRAASVIRSGEFDDARVVDRVALDADERNRRRVMLTGEGGTTFLLDLPQAAALRDGDGLVLDDGTIVRVLGVAEPLAQITAATPLDFVRLAWHLGNRHADVAFAPGALCVRRDHVLEAMAAGLGASVTAIEAPFDAEPSAPHHHHATVSPTISHPREDNAEFPAAGLYRLQAWLSPGYPVGAFSFSSGLEWAIEAGDIIDGATLQRWIVVIITDGGGFCDAVFFAHAYRAIEQSDDTALTAVAELALAFAPSKERHLETTAQGNAFLAATRAAWPCAALDQLASVAPGPCAYPVAVAAAAAGHGIPLAPALAAYLHAFAANLISAGVRLIPLGQTDGQRVLAALEPVVAATAERALATPLHEVGSASFRADLASLRHETQYTRLFRS
;
A
#
# COMPACT_ATOMS: atom_id res chain seq x y z
N MET A 1 -1.73 29.64 -30.28
CA MET A 1 -1.50 29.40 -28.84
C MET A 1 -0.19 28.65 -28.74
N LEU A 2 0.76 29.13 -27.93
CA LEU A 2 2.07 28.49 -27.80
C LEU A 2 1.92 27.15 -27.08
N ARG A 3 2.68 26.15 -27.50
CA ARG A 3 2.75 24.83 -26.87
C ARG A 3 4.17 24.56 -26.39
N ALA A 4 4.29 23.97 -25.20
CA ALA A 4 5.52 23.40 -24.69
C ALA A 4 5.49 21.87 -24.88
N ALA A 5 6.34 21.35 -25.77
CA ALA A 5 6.37 19.92 -26.11
C ALA A 5 7.59 19.17 -25.53
N SER A 6 8.58 19.90 -25.02
CA SER A 6 9.79 19.34 -24.43
C SER A 6 10.28 20.13 -23.21
N VAL A 7 11.05 19.43 -22.38
CA VAL A 7 11.68 19.98 -21.17
C VAL A 7 13.19 19.88 -21.35
N ILE A 8 13.91 20.94 -21.03
CA ILE A 8 15.38 20.96 -20.94
C ILE A 8 15.75 21.13 -19.47
N ARG A 9 16.77 20.40 -18.98
CA ARG A 9 17.13 20.46 -17.57
C ARG A 9 17.77 21.80 -17.21
N SER A 10 17.63 22.17 -15.93
CA SER A 10 18.31 23.34 -15.41
C SER A 10 19.82 23.30 -15.73
N GLY A 11 20.35 24.40 -16.28
CA GLY A 11 21.76 24.52 -16.68
C GLY A 11 22.08 24.03 -18.10
N GLU A 12 21.13 23.42 -18.83
CA GLU A 12 21.32 22.95 -20.21
C GLU A 12 20.77 23.93 -21.28
N PHE A 13 20.32 25.12 -20.87
CA PHE A 13 19.80 26.15 -21.77
C PHE A 13 20.38 27.53 -21.47
N ASP A 14 20.38 28.39 -22.48
CA ASP A 14 20.81 29.79 -22.37
C ASP A 14 19.69 30.63 -21.73
N ASP A 15 20.01 31.32 -20.63
CA ASP A 15 19.11 32.21 -19.92
C ASP A 15 18.55 33.33 -20.79
N ALA A 16 19.25 33.72 -21.86
CA ALA A 16 18.77 34.69 -22.85
C ALA A 16 17.51 34.25 -23.60
N ARG A 17 17.20 32.94 -23.62
CA ARG A 17 16.00 32.37 -24.25
C ARG A 17 14.79 32.32 -23.31
N VAL A 18 14.97 32.62 -22.03
CA VAL A 18 13.90 32.60 -21.04
C VAL A 18 13.03 33.85 -21.18
N VAL A 19 11.79 33.67 -21.62
CA VAL A 19 10.83 34.76 -21.85
C VAL A 19 9.84 34.94 -20.71
N ASP A 20 9.63 33.91 -19.89
CA ASP A 20 8.73 33.94 -18.75
C ASP A 20 9.12 32.88 -17.71
N ARG A 21 8.44 32.88 -16.55
CA ARG A 21 8.58 31.92 -15.47
C ARG A 21 7.21 31.43 -15.03
N VAL A 22 7.10 30.16 -14.65
CA VAL A 22 5.86 29.58 -14.12
C VAL A 22 6.12 28.97 -12.76
N ALA A 23 5.42 29.47 -11.74
CA ALA A 23 5.44 28.90 -10.41
C ALA A 23 4.53 27.67 -10.37
N LEU A 24 5.08 26.51 -10.00
CA LEU A 24 4.34 25.25 -9.93
C LEU A 24 4.55 24.60 -8.57
N ASP A 25 3.45 24.20 -7.93
CA ASP A 25 3.53 23.36 -6.74
C ASP A 25 3.94 21.91 -7.09
N ALA A 26 4.04 21.03 -6.08
CA ALA A 26 4.47 19.65 -6.29
C ALA A 26 3.48 18.83 -7.15
N ASP A 27 2.17 19.09 -7.02
CA ASP A 27 1.14 18.35 -7.76
C ASP A 27 1.09 18.79 -9.23
N GLU A 28 1.38 20.06 -9.49
CA GLU A 28 1.44 20.66 -10.82
C GLU A 28 2.72 20.29 -11.59
N ARG A 29 3.81 20.00 -10.88
CA ARG A 29 5.10 19.55 -11.45
C ARG A 29 5.08 18.13 -12.03
N ASN A 30 3.95 17.42 -11.98
CA ASN A 30 3.76 16.11 -12.63
C ASN A 30 2.49 16.07 -13.49
N ARG A 31 2.52 16.80 -14.62
CA ARG A 31 1.40 16.89 -15.57
C ARG A 31 1.87 16.64 -16.99
N ARG A 32 1.13 15.82 -17.73
CA ARG A 32 1.37 15.59 -19.17
C ARG A 32 0.83 16.74 -20.02
N ARG A 33 -0.41 17.16 -19.73
CA ARG A 33 -1.13 18.14 -20.54
C ARG A 33 -1.96 19.07 -19.69
N VAL A 34 -1.63 20.36 -19.67
CA VAL A 34 -2.32 21.39 -18.88
C VAL A 34 -2.06 22.78 -19.45
N MET A 35 -3.02 23.69 -19.25
CA MET A 35 -2.84 25.09 -19.59
C MET A 35 -2.12 25.81 -18.45
N LEU A 36 -1.02 26.50 -18.75
CA LEU A 36 -0.23 27.25 -17.78
C LEU A 36 -0.13 28.72 -18.18
N THR A 37 -0.04 29.58 -17.19
CA THR A 37 0.18 31.02 -17.36
C THR A 37 1.41 31.41 -16.54
N GLY A 38 2.43 31.94 -17.21
CA GLY A 38 3.62 32.46 -16.55
C GLY A 38 3.35 33.75 -15.78
N GLU A 39 4.26 34.11 -14.88
CA GLU A 39 4.23 35.32 -14.06
C GLU A 39 4.21 36.61 -14.91
N GLY A 40 4.83 36.57 -16.10
CA GLY A 40 4.83 37.62 -17.11
C GLY A 40 3.59 37.62 -18.01
N GLY A 41 2.63 36.72 -17.78
CA GLY A 41 1.35 36.64 -18.50
C GLY A 41 1.37 35.74 -19.74
N THR A 42 2.49 35.06 -20.03
CA THR A 42 2.58 34.13 -21.17
C THR A 42 1.70 32.91 -20.92
N THR A 43 0.63 32.75 -21.69
CA THR A 43 -0.24 31.58 -21.61
C THR A 43 0.15 30.54 -22.66
N PHE A 44 0.43 29.31 -22.24
CA PHE A 44 0.85 28.23 -23.12
C PHE A 44 0.30 26.87 -22.68
N LEU A 45 0.17 25.95 -23.63
CA LEU A 45 -0.25 24.57 -23.39
C LEU A 45 1.00 23.71 -23.14
N LEU A 46 1.16 23.17 -21.93
CA LEU A 46 2.04 22.03 -21.71
C LEU A 46 1.41 20.81 -22.39
N ASP A 47 2.14 20.13 -23.28
CA ASP A 47 1.67 18.90 -23.94
C ASP A 47 2.86 17.99 -24.27
N LEU A 48 3.32 17.31 -23.22
CA LEU A 48 4.44 16.37 -23.24
C LEU A 48 4.01 14.99 -23.78
N PRO A 49 4.92 14.23 -24.40
CA PRO A 49 4.64 12.87 -24.87
C PRO A 49 4.21 11.94 -23.73
N GLN A 50 4.77 12.14 -22.52
CA GLN A 50 4.40 11.45 -21.28
C GLN A 50 4.44 12.45 -20.12
N ALA A 51 3.80 12.14 -18.99
CA ALA A 51 3.94 12.94 -17.78
C ALA A 51 5.41 12.92 -17.34
N ALA A 52 5.98 14.08 -17.05
CA ALA A 52 7.36 14.22 -16.60
C ALA A 52 7.38 14.97 -15.27
N ALA A 53 8.30 14.57 -14.38
CA ALA A 53 8.60 15.31 -13.17
C ALA A 53 9.45 16.54 -13.52
N LEU A 54 8.80 17.71 -13.52
CA LEU A 54 9.41 19.01 -13.70
C LEU A 54 10.14 19.40 -12.41
N ARG A 55 11.44 19.68 -12.49
CA ARG A 55 12.23 20.11 -11.33
C ARG A 55 12.32 21.64 -11.27
N ASP A 56 12.63 22.16 -10.09
CA ASP A 56 12.93 23.59 -9.97
C ASP A 56 14.08 23.98 -10.93
N GLY A 57 13.88 25.08 -11.66
CA GLY A 57 14.85 25.59 -12.63
C GLY A 57 14.86 24.90 -14.00
N ASP A 58 14.03 23.88 -14.26
CA ASP A 58 13.88 23.29 -15.60
C ASP A 58 13.27 24.30 -16.60
N GLY A 59 13.56 24.12 -17.89
CA GLY A 59 13.06 24.95 -18.98
C GLY A 59 12.01 24.25 -19.82
N LEU A 60 10.82 24.83 -19.96
CA LEU A 60 9.77 24.38 -20.88
C LEU A 60 9.96 25.06 -22.23
N VAL A 61 10.28 24.29 -23.27
CA VAL A 61 10.57 24.83 -24.60
C VAL A 61 9.29 25.01 -25.39
N LEU A 62 8.99 26.24 -25.75
CA LEU A 62 7.85 26.60 -26.60
C LEU A 62 8.14 26.32 -28.07
N ASP A 63 7.09 26.15 -28.88
CA ASP A 63 7.19 25.89 -30.32
C ASP A 63 8.00 26.94 -31.11
N ASP A 64 8.09 28.18 -30.59
CA ASP A 64 8.88 29.27 -31.18
C ASP A 64 10.36 29.28 -30.74
N GLY A 65 10.77 28.29 -29.94
CA GLY A 65 12.13 28.12 -29.44
C GLY A 65 12.46 28.91 -28.17
N THR A 66 11.53 29.73 -27.68
CA THR A 66 11.65 30.42 -26.39
C THR A 66 11.38 29.47 -25.23
N ILE A 67 11.76 29.88 -24.01
CA ILE A 67 11.71 29.03 -22.82
C ILE A 67 10.90 29.70 -21.72
N VAL A 68 10.00 28.94 -21.08
CA VAL A 68 9.41 29.31 -19.80
C VAL A 68 10.10 28.53 -18.70
N ARG A 69 10.70 29.21 -17.72
CA ARG A 69 11.40 28.56 -16.60
C ARG A 69 10.41 28.06 -15.56
N VAL A 70 10.56 26.83 -15.09
CA VAL A 70 9.82 26.30 -13.95
C VAL A 70 10.44 26.85 -12.66
N LEU A 71 9.59 27.43 -11.81
CA LEU A 71 9.91 27.77 -10.43
C LEU A 71 9.11 26.84 -9.53
N GLY A 72 9.78 25.99 -8.76
CA GLY A 72 9.10 25.22 -7.74
C GLY A 72 8.59 26.17 -6.65
N VAL A 73 7.33 26.02 -6.25
CA VAL A 73 6.81 26.76 -5.09
C VAL A 73 7.54 26.27 -3.83
N ALA A 74 8.07 27.21 -3.03
CA ALA A 74 8.73 26.90 -1.78
C ALA A 74 7.74 26.33 -0.77
N GLU A 75 8.13 25.26 -0.08
CA GLU A 75 7.38 24.67 1.02
C GLU A 75 8.27 24.48 2.26
N PRO A 76 7.68 24.33 3.47
CA PRO A 76 8.44 24.10 4.68
C PRO A 76 9.13 22.73 4.65
N LEU A 77 10.46 22.71 4.74
CA LEU A 77 11.28 21.51 4.76
C LEU A 77 12.22 21.47 5.97
N ALA A 78 12.64 20.26 6.32
CA ALA A 78 13.74 20.01 7.24
C ALA A 78 14.99 19.64 6.43
N GLN A 79 16.00 20.50 6.49
CA GLN A 79 17.32 20.25 5.95
C GLN A 79 18.17 19.53 6.99
N ILE A 80 18.66 18.35 6.63
CA ILE A 80 19.40 17.44 7.50
C ILE A 80 20.83 17.34 6.97
N THR A 81 21.80 17.65 7.83
CA THR A 81 23.23 17.59 7.51
C THR A 81 23.97 16.68 8.49
N ALA A 82 25.05 16.05 8.01
CA ALA A 82 25.87 15.15 8.80
C ALA A 82 27.29 15.68 8.92
N ALA A 83 27.95 15.42 10.05
CA ALA A 83 29.33 15.86 10.28
C ALA A 83 30.34 15.10 9.42
N THR A 84 30.05 13.85 9.05
CA THR A 84 30.94 12.99 8.27
C THR A 84 30.22 12.34 7.08
N PRO A 85 30.94 11.95 6.01
CA PRO A 85 30.36 11.20 4.91
C PRO A 85 29.73 9.86 5.34
N LEU A 86 30.30 9.18 6.33
CA LEU A 86 29.75 7.93 6.85
C LEU A 86 28.40 8.16 7.54
N ASP A 87 28.29 9.21 8.35
CA ASP A 87 27.04 9.57 9.01
C ASP A 87 25.99 10.03 8.00
N PHE A 88 26.41 10.71 6.92
CA PHE A 88 25.52 11.08 5.81
C PHE A 88 24.90 9.84 5.14
N VAL A 89 25.71 8.83 4.83
CA VAL A 89 25.22 7.56 4.26
C VAL A 89 24.30 6.81 5.23
N ARG A 90 24.61 6.80 6.52
CA ARG A 90 23.74 6.18 7.55
C ARG A 90 22.40 6.90 7.65
N LEU A 91 22.38 8.23 7.63
CA LEU A 91 21.16 9.03 7.62
C LEU A 91 20.32 8.74 6.38
N ALA A 92 20.93 8.74 5.19
CA ALA A 92 20.25 8.40 3.95
C ALA A 92 19.63 6.99 4.01
N TRP A 93 20.34 6.01 4.57
CA TRP A 93 19.83 4.65 4.76
C TRP A 93 18.64 4.60 5.73
N HIS A 94 18.72 5.29 6.87
CA HIS A 94 17.64 5.31 7.85
C HIS A 94 16.38 6.04 7.37
N LEU A 95 16.54 7.11 6.60
CA LEU A 95 15.43 7.83 5.94
C LEU A 95 14.81 6.96 4.84
N GLY A 96 15.64 6.33 4.00
CA GLY A 96 15.18 5.43 2.93
C GLY A 96 14.42 4.20 3.45
N ASN A 97 14.88 3.57 4.54
CA ASN A 97 14.18 2.43 5.18
C ASN A 97 12.79 2.79 5.74
N ARG A 98 12.50 4.08 5.90
CA ARG A 98 11.19 4.58 6.34
C ARG A 98 10.30 4.97 5.17
N HIS A 99 10.77 4.78 3.93
CA HIS A 99 10.10 5.21 2.71
C HIS A 99 9.69 6.69 2.75
N ALA A 100 10.49 7.52 3.43
CA ALA A 100 10.29 8.96 3.41
C ALA A 100 10.68 9.50 2.03
N ASP A 101 9.90 10.44 1.50
CA ASP A 101 10.33 11.25 0.36
C ASP A 101 11.57 12.05 0.79
N VAL A 102 12.65 11.96 0.02
CA VAL A 102 13.91 12.67 0.30
C VAL A 102 14.35 13.41 -0.95
N ALA A 103 14.63 14.71 -0.83
CA ALA A 103 15.31 15.49 -1.85
C ALA A 103 16.80 15.60 -1.50
N PHE A 104 17.68 15.45 -2.49
CA PHE A 104 19.13 15.58 -2.29
C PHE A 104 19.59 17.00 -2.59
N ALA A 105 20.27 17.62 -1.64
CA ALA A 105 20.97 18.88 -1.83
C ALA A 105 22.48 18.67 -1.62
N PRO A 106 23.34 19.53 -2.18
CA PRO A 106 24.79 19.44 -1.95
C PRO A 106 25.14 19.41 -0.45
N GLY A 107 25.58 18.26 0.05
CA GLY A 107 25.93 18.06 1.46
C GLY A 107 24.74 17.97 2.44
N ALA A 108 23.50 17.90 1.96
CA ALA A 108 22.31 17.83 2.81
C ALA A 108 21.22 16.92 2.23
N LEU A 109 20.37 16.40 3.09
CA LEU A 109 19.13 15.72 2.73
C LEU A 109 17.97 16.62 3.16
N CYS A 110 16.99 16.83 2.29
CA CYS A 110 15.78 17.57 2.63
C CYS A 110 14.61 16.60 2.71
N VAL A 111 13.78 16.75 3.74
CA VAL A 111 12.50 16.04 3.90
C VAL A 111 11.42 17.06 4.25
N ARG A 112 10.15 16.71 4.05
CA ARG A 112 9.05 17.51 4.59
C ARG A 112 9.13 17.55 6.11
N ARG A 113 8.67 18.66 6.71
CA ARG A 113 8.65 18.82 8.17
C ARG A 113 7.91 17.66 8.82
N ASP A 114 8.64 16.87 9.59
CA ASP A 114 8.14 15.72 10.31
C ASP A 114 8.96 15.59 11.59
N HIS A 115 8.34 15.90 12.72
CA HIS A 115 9.00 15.88 14.02
C HIS A 115 9.62 14.52 14.39
N VAL A 116 9.11 13.39 13.87
CA VAL A 116 9.66 12.05 14.10
C VAL A 116 10.93 11.86 13.29
N LEU A 117 10.92 12.24 12.00
CA LEU A 117 12.11 12.16 11.15
C LEU A 117 13.20 13.13 11.64
N GLU A 118 12.80 14.33 12.07
CA GLU A 118 13.69 15.33 12.65
C GLU A 118 14.34 14.83 13.95
N ALA A 119 13.55 14.26 14.88
CA ALA A 119 14.07 13.70 16.13
C ALA A 119 14.98 12.49 15.90
N MET A 120 14.64 11.64 14.92
CA MET A 120 15.45 10.49 14.53
C MET A 120 16.79 10.92 13.93
N ALA A 121 16.78 11.89 13.01
CA ALA A 121 17.98 12.46 12.42
C ALA A 121 18.88 13.09 13.50
N ALA A 122 18.29 13.88 14.42
CA ALA A 122 19.01 14.46 15.54
C ALA A 122 19.61 13.37 16.48
N GLY A 123 18.86 12.29 16.75
CA GLY A 123 19.33 11.15 17.55
C GLY A 123 20.48 10.37 16.90
N LEU A 124 20.61 10.45 15.57
CA LEU A 124 21.73 9.92 14.80
C LEU A 124 22.90 10.91 14.69
N GLY A 125 22.83 12.07 15.35
CA GLY A 125 23.87 13.09 15.37
C GLY A 125 23.82 14.07 14.19
N ALA A 126 22.71 14.13 13.46
CA ALA A 126 22.53 15.10 12.38
C ALA A 126 22.15 16.49 12.91
N SER A 127 22.55 17.53 12.18
CA SER A 127 22.01 18.88 12.37
C SER A 127 20.79 19.07 11.50
N VAL A 128 19.67 19.46 12.11
CA VAL A 128 18.38 19.65 11.46
C VAL A 128 18.02 21.14 11.48
N THR A 129 17.79 21.72 10.30
CA THR A 129 17.47 23.14 10.12
C THR A 129 16.16 23.27 9.35
N ALA A 130 15.24 24.12 9.83
CA ALA A 130 14.04 24.46 9.09
C ALA A 130 14.38 25.40 7.92
N ILE A 131 13.94 25.06 6.72
CA ILE A 131 14.12 25.87 5.50
C ILE A 131 12.79 25.99 4.75
N GLU A 132 12.68 27.03 3.93
CA GLU A 132 11.62 27.16 2.92
C GLU A 132 12.28 27.00 1.54
N ALA A 133 11.97 25.90 0.85
CA ALA A 133 12.56 25.61 -0.46
C ALA A 133 11.64 24.70 -1.29
N PRO A 134 11.83 24.66 -2.63
CA PRO A 134 11.15 23.68 -3.46
C PRO A 134 11.55 22.25 -3.09
N PHE A 135 10.58 21.35 -3.04
CA PHE A 135 10.85 19.94 -2.75
C PHE A 135 10.84 19.08 -4.02
N ASP A 136 12.03 18.79 -4.54
CA ASP A 136 12.22 17.86 -5.65
C ASP A 136 12.66 16.49 -5.10
N ALA A 137 11.69 15.70 -4.63
CA ALA A 137 11.98 14.37 -4.08
C ALA A 137 12.65 13.46 -5.12
N GLU A 138 13.64 12.69 -4.67
CA GLU A 138 14.26 11.67 -5.51
C GLU A 138 13.22 10.60 -5.83
N PRO A 139 12.99 10.29 -7.11
CA PRO A 139 12.03 9.26 -7.47
C PRO A 139 12.48 7.92 -6.89
N SER A 140 11.53 7.21 -6.27
CA SER A 140 11.75 5.82 -5.91
C SER A 140 12.17 5.04 -7.16
N ALA A 141 13.17 4.16 -7.02
CA ALA A 141 13.65 3.34 -8.13
C ALA A 141 12.45 2.63 -8.79
N PRO A 142 12.37 2.59 -10.14
CA PRO A 142 11.31 1.86 -10.81
C PRO A 142 11.32 0.41 -10.35
N HIS A 143 10.15 -0.13 -10.00
CA HIS A 143 10.01 -1.56 -9.75
C HIS A 143 10.49 -2.31 -11.00
N HIS A 144 11.61 -3.01 -10.89
CA HIS A 144 12.10 -3.86 -11.97
C HIS A 144 11.05 -4.94 -12.26
N HIS A 145 10.33 -4.80 -13.37
CA HIS A 145 9.63 -5.91 -13.99
C HIS A 145 10.69 -6.91 -14.47
N HIS A 146 10.96 -7.94 -13.67
CA HIS A 146 11.72 -9.09 -14.15
C HIS A 146 10.86 -9.83 -15.18
N ALA A 147 11.15 -9.58 -16.47
CA ALA A 147 10.72 -10.45 -17.54
C ALA A 147 11.33 -11.85 -17.34
N THR A 148 10.47 -12.84 -17.18
CA THR A 148 10.81 -14.25 -17.00
C THR A 148 11.37 -14.87 -18.29
N VAL A 149 12.47 -15.60 -18.15
CA VAL A 149 12.84 -16.70 -19.07
C VAL A 149 12.91 -17.97 -18.22
N SER A 150 12.00 -18.92 -18.47
CA SER A 150 11.98 -20.22 -17.79
C SER A 150 12.83 -21.24 -18.56
N PRO A 151 13.71 -22.03 -17.92
CA PRO A 151 14.19 -23.26 -18.49
C PRO A 151 13.25 -24.42 -18.12
N THR A 152 12.88 -25.21 -19.11
CA THR A 152 12.07 -26.42 -18.95
C THR A 152 12.90 -27.56 -18.35
N ILE A 153 12.46 -28.10 -17.21
CA ILE A 153 12.82 -29.47 -16.80
C ILE A 153 11.51 -30.21 -16.52
N SER A 154 11.28 -31.25 -17.31
CA SER A 154 10.13 -32.13 -17.23
C SER A 154 10.38 -33.27 -16.24
N HIS A 155 9.47 -33.43 -15.28
CA HIS A 155 9.19 -34.72 -14.64
C HIS A 155 7.69 -35.02 -14.77
N PRO A 156 7.30 -36.26 -15.07
CA PRO A 156 5.90 -36.61 -15.21
C PRO A 156 5.29 -36.84 -13.82
N ARG A 157 4.20 -36.14 -13.50
CA ARG A 157 3.32 -36.52 -12.38
C ARG A 157 1.86 -36.38 -12.81
N GLU A 158 1.24 -37.56 -12.73
CA GLU A 158 -0.16 -37.97 -12.76
C GLU A 158 -1.25 -36.90 -12.60
N ASP A 159 -2.28 -37.06 -13.42
CA ASP A 159 -3.56 -36.35 -13.46
C ASP A 159 -4.19 -36.19 -12.07
N ASN A 160 -3.98 -35.02 -11.45
CA ASN A 160 -4.87 -34.44 -10.45
C ASN A 160 -5.33 -33.11 -11.02
N ALA A 161 -6.62 -32.81 -10.96
CA ALA A 161 -7.23 -31.58 -11.48
C ALA A 161 -6.34 -30.36 -11.20
N GLU A 162 -5.60 -29.93 -12.22
CA GLU A 162 -4.45 -29.04 -12.04
C GLU A 162 -4.97 -27.65 -11.67
N PHE A 163 -4.57 -27.14 -10.50
CA PHE A 163 -4.87 -25.76 -10.14
C PHE A 163 -4.25 -24.84 -11.20
N PRO A 164 -5.04 -24.08 -11.97
CA PRO A 164 -4.51 -23.41 -13.16
C PRO A 164 -3.37 -22.47 -12.79
N ALA A 165 -2.23 -22.57 -13.49
CA ALA A 165 -1.06 -21.72 -13.23
C ALA A 165 -1.39 -20.21 -13.23
N ALA A 166 -2.36 -19.80 -14.05
CA ALA A 166 -2.87 -18.43 -14.08
C ALA A 166 -3.60 -18.02 -12.78
N GLY A 167 -4.33 -18.93 -12.15
CA GLY A 167 -4.97 -18.70 -10.85
C GLY A 167 -3.93 -18.52 -9.75
N LEU A 168 -2.90 -19.37 -9.73
CA LEU A 168 -1.79 -19.23 -8.78
C LEU A 168 -1.05 -17.90 -8.95
N TYR A 169 -0.74 -17.52 -10.19
CA TYR A 169 -0.08 -16.26 -10.50
C TYR A 169 -0.90 -15.06 -9.98
N ARG A 170 -2.22 -15.06 -10.20
CA ARG A 170 -3.11 -14.00 -9.73
C ARG A 170 -3.13 -13.92 -8.20
N LEU A 171 -3.28 -15.05 -7.51
CA LEU A 171 -3.23 -15.07 -6.03
C LEU A 171 -1.90 -14.55 -5.51
N GLN A 172 -0.77 -14.97 -6.10
CA GLN A 172 0.55 -14.48 -5.74
C GLN A 172 0.68 -12.97 -5.94
N ALA A 173 0.11 -12.41 -7.01
CA ALA A 173 0.13 -10.97 -7.26
C ALA A 173 -0.75 -10.22 -6.26
N TRP A 174 -2.04 -10.59 -6.18
CA TRP A 174 -3.09 -9.94 -5.40
C TRP A 174 -2.84 -9.93 -3.89
N LEU A 175 -2.22 -11.00 -3.39
CA LEU A 175 -1.98 -11.21 -1.97
C LEU A 175 -0.51 -11.02 -1.59
N SER A 176 0.30 -10.46 -2.50
CA SER A 176 1.65 -10.04 -2.18
C SER A 176 1.64 -8.79 -1.29
N PRO A 177 2.67 -8.60 -0.44
CA PRO A 177 2.82 -7.37 0.34
C PRO A 177 2.92 -6.09 -0.51
N GLY A 178 3.31 -6.22 -1.79
CA GLY A 178 3.44 -5.11 -2.73
C GLY A 178 2.14 -4.76 -3.46
N TYR A 179 1.05 -5.52 -3.27
CA TYR A 179 -0.22 -5.18 -3.91
C TYR A 179 -0.76 -3.88 -3.29
N PRO A 180 -1.27 -2.92 -4.08
CA PRO A 180 -1.51 -1.54 -3.64
C PRO A 180 -2.81 -1.38 -2.82
N VAL A 181 -2.98 -2.19 -1.77
CA VAL A 181 -4.10 -2.15 -0.83
C VAL A 181 -3.76 -1.42 0.48
N GLY A 182 -2.48 -1.07 0.67
CA GLY A 182 -2.02 -0.39 1.88
C GLY A 182 -2.04 -1.26 3.14
N ALA A 183 -2.08 -2.59 3.02
CA ALA A 183 -2.16 -3.52 4.16
C ALA A 183 -1.04 -3.31 5.19
N PHE A 184 0.17 -2.95 4.72
CA PHE A 184 1.34 -2.67 5.58
C PHE A 184 1.16 -1.49 6.56
N SER A 185 0.13 -0.64 6.33
CA SER A 185 -0.19 0.50 7.18
C SER A 185 -1.12 0.13 8.34
N PHE A 186 -1.62 -1.11 8.41
CA PHE A 186 -2.59 -1.56 9.40
C PHE A 186 -2.00 -2.70 10.23
N SER A 187 -2.11 -2.58 11.56
CA SER A 187 -1.61 -3.58 12.51
C SER A 187 -2.74 -4.38 13.16
N SER A 188 -4.00 -3.95 13.01
CA SER A 188 -5.17 -4.57 13.64
C SER A 188 -5.06 -4.62 15.17
N GLY A 189 -4.63 -3.51 15.78
CA GLY A 189 -4.49 -3.35 17.23
C GLY A 189 -3.21 -3.94 17.83
N LEU A 190 -2.29 -4.47 17.01
CA LEU A 190 -1.05 -5.07 17.48
C LEU A 190 -0.15 -4.07 18.23
N GLU A 191 -0.10 -2.80 17.79
CA GLU A 191 0.67 -1.77 18.50
C GLU A 191 0.27 -1.64 19.96
N TRP A 192 -1.04 -1.57 20.22
CA TRP A 192 -1.57 -1.46 21.57
C TRP A 192 -1.30 -2.73 22.38
N ALA A 193 -1.51 -3.91 21.78
CA ALA A 193 -1.27 -5.19 22.44
C ALA A 193 0.19 -5.38 22.85
N ILE A 194 1.13 -4.83 22.08
CA ILE A 194 2.57 -4.83 22.40
C ILE A 194 2.86 -3.86 23.54
N GLU A 195 2.35 -2.62 23.48
CA GLU A 195 2.53 -1.64 24.57
C GLU A 195 1.92 -2.15 25.89
N ALA A 196 0.77 -2.82 25.83
CA ALA A 196 0.11 -3.43 26.99
C ALA A 196 0.83 -4.66 27.54
N GLY A 197 1.86 -5.17 26.85
CA GLY A 197 2.63 -6.36 27.26
C GLY A 197 1.95 -7.70 26.96
N ASP A 198 0.87 -7.71 26.17
CA ASP A 198 0.21 -8.95 25.74
C ASP A 198 1.06 -9.70 24.68
N ILE A 199 1.84 -8.96 23.88
CA ILE A 199 2.74 -9.48 22.85
C ILE A 199 4.15 -8.94 23.08
N ILE A 200 5.10 -9.82 23.39
CA ILE A 200 6.48 -9.44 23.76
C ILE A 200 7.56 -10.21 22.98
N ASP A 201 7.18 -11.28 22.28
CA ASP A 201 8.08 -12.18 21.57
C ASP A 201 7.34 -12.94 20.44
N GLY A 202 8.07 -13.77 19.69
CA GLY A 202 7.49 -14.54 18.58
C GLY A 202 6.43 -15.56 19.05
N ALA A 203 6.56 -16.10 20.26
CA ALA A 203 5.64 -17.09 20.79
C ALA A 203 4.29 -16.45 21.20
N THR A 204 4.33 -15.28 21.84
CA THR A 204 3.13 -14.49 22.16
C THR A 204 2.48 -13.94 20.89
N LEU A 205 3.26 -13.47 19.91
CA LEU A 205 2.74 -13.05 18.61
C LEU A 205 2.03 -14.19 17.88
N GLN A 206 2.64 -15.38 17.84
CA GLN A 206 2.00 -16.56 17.26
C GLN A 206 0.68 -16.87 17.95
N ARG A 207 0.64 -16.93 19.29
CA ARG A 207 -0.60 -17.19 20.04
C ARG A 207 -1.69 -16.17 19.75
N TRP A 208 -1.31 -14.90 19.65
CA TRP A 208 -2.23 -13.81 19.32
C TRP A 208 -2.84 -13.99 17.92
N ILE A 209 -2.00 -14.25 16.92
CA ILE A 209 -2.45 -14.45 15.53
C ILE A 209 -3.31 -15.72 15.41
N VAL A 210 -2.97 -16.80 16.12
CA VAL A 210 -3.80 -18.01 16.17
C VAL A 210 -5.23 -17.64 16.60
N VAL A 211 -5.40 -16.93 17.71
CA VAL A 211 -6.74 -16.52 18.21
C VAL A 211 -7.46 -15.64 17.20
N ILE A 212 -6.80 -14.68 16.56
CA ILE A 212 -7.44 -13.82 15.55
C ILE A 212 -7.91 -14.64 14.34
N ILE A 213 -7.10 -15.60 13.88
CA ILE A 213 -7.42 -16.44 12.72
C ILE A 213 -8.50 -17.46 13.07
N THR A 214 -8.43 -18.10 14.23
CA THR A 214 -9.37 -19.18 14.59
C THR A 214 -10.68 -18.64 15.13
N ASP A 215 -10.66 -17.61 15.95
CA ASP A 215 -11.84 -17.22 16.72
C ASP A 215 -12.11 -15.72 16.63
N GLY A 216 -11.37 -14.96 15.82
CA GLY A 216 -11.50 -13.51 15.72
C GLY A 216 -11.92 -13.02 14.33
N GLY A 217 -11.52 -11.79 14.03
CA GLY A 217 -11.80 -11.14 12.75
C GLY A 217 -11.30 -11.94 11.53
N GLY A 218 -10.20 -12.70 11.66
CA GLY A 218 -9.70 -13.56 10.58
C GLY A 218 -10.67 -14.70 10.23
N PHE A 219 -11.33 -15.29 11.24
CA PHE A 219 -12.36 -16.31 11.01
C PHE A 219 -13.62 -15.70 10.38
N CYS A 220 -14.08 -14.56 10.88
CA CYS A 220 -15.22 -13.84 10.31
C CYS A 220 -14.96 -13.49 8.83
N ASP A 221 -13.79 -12.91 8.53
CA ASP A 221 -13.39 -12.55 7.17
C ASP A 221 -13.34 -13.78 6.26
N ALA A 222 -12.88 -14.94 6.76
CA ALA A 222 -12.90 -16.20 6.00
C ALA A 222 -14.31 -16.70 5.69
N VAL A 223 -15.26 -16.57 6.63
CA VAL A 223 -16.67 -16.92 6.40
C VAL A 223 -17.27 -15.98 5.37
N PHE A 224 -17.07 -14.67 5.50
CA PHE A 224 -17.57 -13.70 4.53
C PHE A 224 -16.99 -13.92 3.13
N PHE A 225 -15.70 -14.24 3.04
CA PHE A 225 -15.06 -14.62 1.78
C PHE A 225 -15.77 -15.81 1.13
N ALA A 226 -16.00 -16.89 1.88
CA ALA A 226 -16.63 -18.10 1.34
C ALA A 226 -18.05 -17.86 0.85
N HIS A 227 -18.86 -17.08 1.58
CA HIS A 227 -20.23 -16.76 1.18
C HIS A 227 -20.28 -15.77 0.01
N ALA A 228 -19.41 -14.76 -0.03
CA ALA A 228 -19.30 -13.85 -1.18
C ALA A 228 -18.88 -14.57 -2.46
N TYR A 229 -17.92 -15.49 -2.37
CA TYR A 229 -17.49 -16.32 -3.49
C TYR A 229 -18.67 -17.13 -4.05
N ARG A 230 -19.39 -17.84 -3.17
CA ARG A 230 -20.54 -18.68 -3.55
C ARG A 230 -21.68 -17.87 -4.15
N ALA A 231 -21.96 -16.68 -3.60
CA ALA A 231 -22.98 -15.79 -4.14
C ALA A 231 -22.65 -15.35 -5.57
N ILE A 232 -21.40 -15.02 -5.87
CA ILE A 232 -20.96 -14.72 -7.25
C ILE A 232 -21.11 -15.94 -8.15
N GLU A 233 -20.62 -17.11 -7.71
CA GLU A 233 -20.65 -18.34 -8.51
C GLU A 233 -22.09 -18.77 -8.85
N GLN A 234 -23.03 -18.52 -7.94
CA GLN A 234 -24.45 -18.81 -8.10
C GLN A 234 -25.24 -17.67 -8.76
N SER A 235 -24.59 -16.54 -9.05
CA SER A 235 -25.25 -15.31 -9.53
C SER A 235 -26.40 -14.85 -8.61
N ASP A 236 -26.21 -14.99 -7.29
CA ASP A 236 -27.18 -14.59 -6.27
C ASP A 236 -26.83 -13.19 -5.73
N ASP A 237 -27.40 -12.17 -6.37
CA ASP A 237 -27.21 -10.77 -5.97
C ASP A 237 -27.73 -10.48 -4.56
N THR A 238 -28.78 -11.18 -4.12
CA THR A 238 -29.36 -10.95 -2.79
C THR A 238 -28.42 -11.46 -1.70
N ALA A 239 -27.88 -12.66 -1.88
CA ALA A 239 -26.87 -13.20 -0.98
C ALA A 239 -25.58 -12.36 -1.00
N LEU A 240 -25.16 -11.87 -2.17
CA LEU A 240 -23.98 -11.03 -2.29
C LEU A 240 -24.13 -9.68 -1.57
N THR A 241 -25.27 -9.01 -1.72
CA THR A 241 -25.56 -7.77 -0.98
C THR A 241 -25.60 -8.05 0.53
N ALA A 242 -26.26 -9.13 0.96
CA ALA A 242 -26.37 -9.47 2.37
C ALA A 242 -25.01 -9.74 3.04
N VAL A 243 -24.12 -10.52 2.38
CA VAL A 243 -22.78 -10.78 2.92
C VAL A 243 -21.90 -9.53 2.88
N ALA A 244 -22.01 -8.69 1.85
CA ALA A 244 -21.27 -7.44 1.76
C ALA A 244 -21.64 -6.46 2.89
N GLU A 245 -22.93 -6.30 3.16
CA GLU A 245 -23.43 -5.47 4.26
C GLU A 245 -23.01 -6.03 5.62
N LEU A 246 -23.20 -7.34 5.83
CA LEU A 246 -22.87 -7.98 7.09
C LEU A 246 -21.38 -7.90 7.41
N ALA A 247 -20.50 -8.09 6.41
CA ALA A 247 -19.06 -8.00 6.58
C ALA A 247 -18.61 -6.61 7.10
N LEU A 248 -19.26 -5.54 6.64
CA LEU A 248 -18.98 -4.18 7.11
C LEU A 248 -19.51 -3.93 8.53
N ALA A 249 -20.70 -4.46 8.83
CA ALA A 249 -21.34 -4.35 10.13
C ALA A 249 -20.62 -5.14 11.22
N PHE A 250 -19.89 -6.19 10.85
CA PHE A 250 -19.12 -7.04 11.77
C PHE A 250 -17.80 -6.43 12.25
N ALA A 251 -17.44 -5.23 11.79
CA ALA A 251 -16.24 -4.53 12.25
C ALA A 251 -16.45 -4.03 13.71
N PRO A 252 -15.66 -4.51 14.70
CA PRO A 252 -15.87 -4.19 16.11
C PRO A 252 -15.46 -2.75 16.50
N SER A 253 -14.70 -2.06 15.65
CA SER A 253 -14.16 -0.71 15.91
C SER A 253 -14.20 0.16 14.66
N LYS A 254 -14.06 1.48 14.84
CA LYS A 254 -14.00 2.42 13.71
C LYS A 254 -12.77 2.16 12.87
N GLU A 255 -11.65 1.86 13.50
CA GLU A 255 -10.40 1.56 12.81
C GLU A 255 -10.42 0.23 12.08
N ARG A 256 -11.07 -0.80 12.62
CA ARG A 256 -11.25 -2.07 11.89
C ARG A 256 -12.16 -1.89 10.67
N HIS A 257 -13.20 -1.07 10.80
CA HIS A 257 -14.05 -0.70 9.67
C HIS A 257 -13.28 0.09 8.60
N LEU A 258 -12.45 1.06 9.02
CA LEU A 258 -11.58 1.81 8.12
C LEU A 258 -10.57 0.90 7.42
N GLU A 259 -9.95 -0.03 8.14
CA GLU A 259 -8.97 -0.97 7.60
C GLU A 259 -9.58 -1.83 6.48
N THR A 260 -10.68 -2.53 6.76
CA THR A 260 -11.29 -3.44 5.79
C THR A 260 -11.83 -2.70 4.57
N THR A 261 -12.41 -1.51 4.77
CA THR A 261 -12.96 -0.70 3.66
C THR A 261 -11.88 -0.05 2.82
N ALA A 262 -10.80 0.46 3.43
CA ALA A 262 -9.68 1.03 2.69
C ALA A 262 -9.01 -0.03 1.82
N GLN A 263 -8.72 -1.22 2.39
CA GLN A 263 -8.12 -2.33 1.66
C GLN A 263 -9.05 -2.86 0.56
N GLY A 264 -10.34 -3.07 0.85
CA GLY A 264 -11.30 -3.57 -0.13
C GLY A 264 -11.53 -2.63 -1.31
N ASN A 265 -11.68 -1.33 -1.04
CA ASN A 265 -11.84 -0.33 -2.10
C ASN A 265 -10.60 -0.20 -2.97
N ALA A 266 -9.41 -0.18 -2.36
CA ALA A 266 -8.14 -0.14 -3.10
C ALA A 266 -7.94 -1.41 -3.94
N PHE A 267 -8.28 -2.58 -3.38
CA PHE A 267 -8.23 -3.86 -4.08
C PHE A 267 -9.16 -3.88 -5.31
N LEU A 268 -10.41 -3.45 -5.13
CA LEU A 268 -11.37 -3.34 -6.23
C LEU A 268 -10.84 -2.44 -7.34
N ALA A 269 -10.36 -1.24 -7.00
CA ALA A 269 -9.84 -0.29 -7.97
C ALA A 269 -8.66 -0.86 -8.76
N ALA A 270 -7.65 -1.40 -8.06
CA ALA A 270 -6.46 -1.97 -8.69
C ALA A 270 -6.78 -3.22 -9.53
N THR A 271 -7.60 -4.13 -9.01
CA THR A 271 -7.92 -5.39 -9.68
C THR A 271 -8.83 -5.16 -10.88
N ARG A 272 -9.80 -4.26 -10.82
CA ARG A 272 -10.63 -3.91 -11.98
C ARG A 272 -9.82 -3.29 -13.11
N ALA A 273 -8.79 -2.51 -12.78
CA ALA A 273 -7.90 -1.91 -13.77
C ALA A 273 -6.98 -2.94 -14.44
N ALA A 274 -6.42 -3.89 -13.66
CA ALA A 274 -5.41 -4.83 -14.15
C ALA A 274 -5.96 -6.20 -14.59
N TRP A 275 -7.02 -6.69 -13.95
CA TRP A 275 -7.68 -7.98 -14.22
C TRP A 275 -9.22 -7.83 -14.18
N PRO A 276 -9.81 -7.09 -15.14
CA PRO A 276 -11.26 -6.90 -15.18
C PRO A 276 -11.99 -8.25 -15.32
N CYS A 277 -13.10 -8.40 -14.59
CA CYS A 277 -14.04 -9.49 -14.75
C CYS A 277 -15.45 -9.07 -14.31
N ALA A 278 -16.48 -9.72 -14.84
CA ALA A 278 -17.88 -9.35 -14.62
C ALA A 278 -18.29 -9.38 -13.14
N ALA A 279 -17.70 -10.27 -12.34
CA ALA A 279 -17.97 -10.36 -10.90
C ALA A 279 -17.63 -9.07 -10.14
N LEU A 280 -16.57 -8.36 -10.53
CA LEU A 280 -16.16 -7.10 -9.89
C LEU A 280 -17.09 -5.94 -10.27
N ASP A 281 -17.65 -5.98 -11.47
CA ASP A 281 -18.67 -5.02 -11.92
C ASP A 281 -20.01 -5.30 -11.23
N GLN A 282 -20.39 -6.58 -11.11
CA GLN A 282 -21.57 -7.03 -10.39
C GLN A 282 -21.51 -6.60 -8.92
N LEU A 283 -20.42 -6.89 -8.20
CA LEU A 283 -20.24 -6.50 -6.80
C LEU A 283 -20.43 -4.99 -6.61
N ALA A 284 -19.82 -4.16 -7.46
CA ALA A 284 -19.96 -2.71 -7.38
C ALA A 284 -21.38 -2.21 -7.72
N SER A 285 -22.15 -2.98 -8.49
CA SER A 285 -23.53 -2.66 -8.83
C SER A 285 -24.50 -3.02 -7.70
N VAL A 286 -24.34 -4.18 -7.06
CA VAL A 286 -25.30 -4.69 -6.06
C VAL A 286 -25.02 -4.21 -4.65
N ALA A 287 -23.78 -3.81 -4.37
CA ALA A 287 -23.35 -3.23 -3.10
C ALA A 287 -22.61 -1.90 -3.35
N PRO A 288 -23.31 -0.85 -3.81
CA PRO A 288 -22.70 0.44 -4.08
C PRO A 288 -22.28 1.10 -2.75
N GLY A 289 -20.97 1.18 -2.51
CA GLY A 289 -20.43 1.76 -1.28
C GLY A 289 -19.04 1.24 -0.93
N PRO A 290 -18.59 1.46 0.32
CA PRO A 290 -17.38 0.84 0.84
C PRO A 290 -17.48 -0.69 0.73
N CYS A 291 -16.42 -1.35 0.29
CA CYS A 291 -16.38 -2.80 0.19
C CYS A 291 -15.42 -3.38 1.23
N ALA A 292 -15.86 -4.41 1.96
CA ALA A 292 -14.99 -5.16 2.86
C ALA A 292 -13.94 -5.95 2.06
N TYR A 293 -12.69 -5.94 2.54
CA TYR A 293 -11.58 -6.62 1.86
C TYR A 293 -11.83 -8.10 1.52
N PRO A 294 -12.34 -8.98 2.44
CA PRO A 294 -12.60 -10.38 2.09
C PRO A 294 -13.62 -10.54 0.95
N VAL A 295 -14.63 -9.67 0.87
CA VAL A 295 -15.67 -9.70 -0.17
C VAL A 295 -15.09 -9.31 -1.53
N ALA A 296 -14.25 -8.27 -1.56
CA ALA A 296 -13.58 -7.83 -2.78
C ALA A 296 -12.66 -8.91 -3.37
N VAL A 297 -11.85 -9.56 -2.53
CA VAL A 297 -10.94 -10.64 -2.97
C VAL A 297 -11.73 -11.88 -3.39
N ALA A 298 -12.80 -12.24 -2.67
CA ALA A 298 -13.66 -13.35 -3.03
C ALA A 298 -14.32 -13.16 -4.41
N ALA A 299 -14.84 -11.96 -4.70
CA ALA A 299 -15.43 -11.65 -6.00
C ALA A 299 -14.41 -11.73 -7.14
N ALA A 300 -13.18 -11.25 -6.94
CA ALA A 300 -12.11 -11.42 -7.91
C ALA A 300 -11.77 -12.91 -8.13
N ALA A 301 -11.61 -13.68 -7.06
CA ALA A 301 -11.30 -15.10 -7.15
C ALA A 301 -12.38 -15.87 -7.92
N ALA A 302 -13.65 -15.68 -7.56
CA ALA A 302 -14.79 -16.31 -8.22
C ALA A 302 -14.90 -15.89 -9.70
N GLY A 303 -14.82 -14.59 -9.99
CA GLY A 303 -14.91 -14.06 -11.35
C GLY A 303 -13.78 -14.51 -12.28
N HIS A 304 -12.64 -14.92 -11.72
CA HIS A 304 -11.50 -15.48 -12.46
C HIS A 304 -11.45 -17.02 -12.43
N GLY A 305 -12.46 -17.68 -11.86
CA GLY A 305 -12.57 -19.13 -11.78
C GLY A 305 -11.47 -19.77 -10.92
N ILE A 306 -10.95 -19.07 -9.92
CA ILE A 306 -9.93 -19.60 -9.01
C ILE A 306 -10.64 -20.42 -7.94
N PRO A 307 -10.36 -21.73 -7.79
CA PRO A 307 -11.01 -22.56 -6.79
C PRO A 307 -11.06 -21.94 -5.39
N LEU A 308 -12.24 -21.98 -4.77
CA LEU A 308 -12.54 -21.34 -3.48
C LEU A 308 -11.56 -21.73 -2.36
N ALA A 309 -11.32 -23.02 -2.16
CA ALA A 309 -10.47 -23.51 -1.06
C ALA A 309 -9.03 -22.95 -1.10
N PRO A 310 -8.26 -23.07 -2.20
CA PRO A 310 -6.93 -22.48 -2.26
C PRO A 310 -6.94 -20.95 -2.26
N ALA A 311 -7.97 -20.28 -2.82
CA ALA A 311 -8.10 -18.83 -2.74
C ALA A 311 -8.26 -18.34 -1.30
N LEU A 312 -9.11 -19.02 -0.51
CA LEU A 312 -9.34 -18.71 0.90
C LEU A 312 -8.09 -18.98 1.75
N ALA A 313 -7.41 -20.11 1.52
CA ALA A 313 -6.16 -20.43 2.21
C ALA A 313 -5.08 -19.38 1.94
N ALA A 314 -4.94 -18.93 0.68
CA ALA A 314 -4.01 -17.87 0.31
C ALA A 314 -4.36 -16.53 0.98
N TYR A 315 -5.65 -16.18 1.04
CA TYR A 315 -6.13 -14.98 1.72
C TYR A 315 -5.76 -14.98 3.20
N LEU A 316 -6.06 -16.08 3.92
CA LEU A 316 -5.71 -16.23 5.34
C LEU A 316 -4.20 -16.21 5.58
N HIS A 317 -3.42 -16.84 4.70
CA HIS A 317 -1.96 -16.77 4.74
C HIS A 317 -1.47 -15.31 4.61
N ALA A 318 -1.99 -14.55 3.66
CA ALA A 318 -1.58 -13.16 3.44
C ALA A 318 -1.96 -12.25 4.61
N PHE A 319 -3.14 -12.47 5.20
CA PHE A 319 -3.56 -11.81 6.42
C PHE A 319 -2.58 -12.09 7.58
N ALA A 320 -2.23 -13.36 7.81
CA ALA A 320 -1.26 -13.75 8.83
C ALA A 320 0.13 -13.13 8.58
N ALA A 321 0.61 -13.18 7.34
CA ALA A 321 1.89 -12.62 6.95
C ALA A 321 1.95 -11.09 7.18
N ASN A 322 0.85 -10.37 6.96
CA ASN A 322 0.77 -8.93 7.25
C ASN A 322 0.92 -8.65 8.75
N LEU A 323 0.21 -9.39 9.61
CA LEU A 323 0.32 -9.24 11.07
C LEU A 323 1.71 -9.60 11.59
N ILE A 324 2.34 -10.64 11.03
CA ILE A 324 3.73 -11.00 11.38
C ILE A 324 4.69 -9.88 10.97
N SER A 325 4.51 -9.31 9.77
CA SER A 325 5.31 -8.18 9.30
C SER A 325 5.19 -6.97 10.24
N ALA A 326 3.99 -6.65 10.69
CA ALA A 326 3.77 -5.61 11.70
C ALA A 326 4.46 -5.97 13.04
N GLY A 327 4.28 -7.20 13.52
CA GLY A 327 4.91 -7.69 14.75
C GLY A 327 6.45 -7.63 14.71
N VAL A 328 7.08 -7.99 13.59
CA VAL A 328 8.54 -7.91 13.41
C VAL A 328 9.05 -6.46 13.43
N ARG A 329 8.23 -5.49 13.02
CA ARG A 329 8.58 -4.07 13.06
C ARG A 329 8.41 -3.47 14.46
N LEU A 330 7.43 -3.96 15.22
CA LEU A 330 7.04 -3.42 16.52
C LEU A 330 7.76 -4.08 17.71
N ILE A 331 8.07 -5.36 17.58
CA ILE A 331 8.82 -6.16 18.56
C ILE A 331 10.27 -6.26 18.06
N PRO A 332 11.30 -6.32 18.92
CA PRO A 332 12.68 -6.59 18.49
C PRO A 332 12.88 -8.06 18.03
N LEU A 333 12.04 -8.56 17.12
CA LEU A 333 12.14 -9.90 16.53
C LEU A 333 12.99 -9.88 15.26
N GLY A 334 13.78 -10.95 15.07
CA GLY A 334 14.51 -11.14 13.82
C GLY A 334 13.60 -11.59 12.68
N GLN A 335 14.03 -11.35 11.44
CA GLN A 335 13.31 -11.81 10.23
C GLN A 335 13.10 -13.32 10.21
N THR A 336 14.09 -14.09 10.68
CA THR A 336 13.98 -15.55 10.80
C THR A 336 12.90 -15.98 11.79
N ASP A 337 12.69 -15.22 12.88
CA ASP A 337 11.65 -15.54 13.86
C ASP A 337 10.26 -15.30 13.27
N GLY A 338 10.08 -14.24 12.49
CA GLY A 338 8.86 -14.02 11.72
C GLY A 338 8.54 -15.19 10.78
N GLN A 339 9.54 -15.72 10.07
CA GLN A 339 9.36 -16.89 9.19
C GLN A 339 9.02 -18.16 9.97
N ARG A 340 9.60 -18.37 11.16
CA ARG A 340 9.24 -19.49 12.03
C ARG A 340 7.79 -19.41 12.50
N VAL A 341 7.31 -18.21 12.86
CA VAL A 341 5.91 -17.99 13.22
C VAL A 341 5.00 -18.27 12.04
N LEU A 342 5.33 -17.75 10.84
CA LEU A 342 4.52 -17.98 9.63
C LEU A 342 4.41 -19.48 9.30
N ALA A 343 5.52 -20.21 9.32
CA ALA A 343 5.53 -21.65 9.10
C ALA A 343 4.70 -22.41 10.15
N ALA A 344 4.73 -21.98 11.42
CA ALA A 344 3.94 -22.60 12.48
C ALA A 344 2.42 -22.37 12.35
N LEU A 345 1.98 -21.38 11.58
CA LEU A 345 0.56 -21.09 11.33
C LEU A 345 -0.04 -21.90 10.18
N GLU A 346 0.75 -22.60 9.38
CA GLU A 346 0.27 -23.42 8.25
C GLU A 346 -0.91 -24.34 8.61
N PRO A 347 -0.83 -25.22 9.65
CA PRO A 347 -1.95 -26.08 10.00
C PRO A 347 -3.17 -25.30 10.54
N VAL A 348 -2.95 -24.13 11.14
CA VAL A 348 -4.01 -23.28 11.70
C VAL A 348 -4.80 -22.61 10.57
N VAL A 349 -4.10 -22.13 9.54
CA VAL A 349 -4.71 -21.56 8.33
C VAL A 349 -5.53 -22.62 7.60
N ALA A 350 -4.97 -23.81 7.40
CA ALA A 350 -5.65 -24.91 6.72
C ALA A 350 -6.96 -25.30 7.46
N ALA A 351 -6.88 -25.57 8.77
CA ALA A 351 -8.05 -25.95 9.56
C ALA A 351 -9.10 -24.83 9.65
N THR A 352 -8.67 -23.57 9.73
CA THR A 352 -9.58 -22.42 9.73
C THR A 352 -10.29 -22.27 8.40
N ALA A 353 -9.58 -22.42 7.28
CA ALA A 353 -10.18 -22.39 5.95
C ALA A 353 -11.25 -23.49 5.80
N GLU A 354 -10.92 -24.73 6.15
CA GLU A 354 -11.87 -25.85 6.10
C GLU A 354 -13.13 -25.58 6.94
N ARG A 355 -12.95 -25.10 8.18
CA ARG A 355 -14.07 -24.75 9.05
C ARG A 355 -14.91 -23.63 8.44
N ALA A 356 -14.30 -22.54 7.99
CA ALA A 356 -15.01 -21.39 7.42
C ALA A 356 -15.82 -21.76 6.17
N LEU A 357 -15.34 -22.70 5.35
CA LEU A 357 -16.09 -23.23 4.21
C LEU A 357 -17.37 -23.95 4.63
N ALA A 358 -17.39 -24.60 5.79
CA ALA A 358 -18.54 -25.33 6.31
C ALA A 358 -19.51 -24.46 7.14
N THR A 359 -19.07 -23.30 7.63
CA THR A 359 -19.85 -22.44 8.53
C THR A 359 -20.99 -21.71 7.79
N PRO A 360 -22.26 -21.87 8.23
CA PRO A 360 -23.36 -21.05 7.74
C PRO A 360 -23.20 -19.57 8.11
N LEU A 361 -23.67 -18.64 7.26
CA LEU A 361 -23.48 -17.21 7.49
C LEU A 361 -24.09 -16.72 8.81
N HIS A 362 -25.20 -17.29 9.26
CA HIS A 362 -25.87 -16.91 10.51
C HIS A 362 -25.17 -17.42 11.77
N GLU A 363 -24.18 -18.30 11.63
CA GLU A 363 -23.34 -18.80 12.74
C GLU A 363 -22.00 -18.05 12.83
N VAL A 364 -21.76 -17.06 11.97
CA VAL A 364 -20.54 -16.25 12.02
C VAL A 364 -20.45 -15.51 13.35
N GLY A 365 -19.26 -15.53 13.95
CA GLY A 365 -19.04 -14.93 15.26
C GLY A 365 -17.54 -14.82 15.58
N SER A 366 -17.23 -13.86 16.44
CA SER A 366 -15.91 -13.64 17.01
C SER A 366 -15.94 -13.85 18.53
N ALA A 367 -14.86 -14.38 19.07
CA ALA A 367 -14.54 -14.53 20.48
C ALA A 367 -13.13 -13.97 20.80
N SER A 368 -12.64 -13.01 20.01
CA SER A 368 -11.33 -12.36 20.22
C SER A 368 -11.40 -11.08 21.06
N PHE A 369 -12.07 -11.13 22.21
CA PHE A 369 -12.37 -9.94 23.04
C PHE A 369 -11.15 -9.04 23.32
N ARG A 370 -9.98 -9.65 23.59
CA ARG A 370 -8.77 -8.88 23.89
C ARG A 370 -8.22 -8.17 22.64
N ALA A 371 -8.34 -8.78 21.47
CA ALA A 371 -7.96 -8.16 20.20
C ALA A 371 -8.93 -7.04 19.80
N ASP A 372 -10.24 -7.25 20.01
CA ASP A 372 -11.25 -6.23 19.75
C ASP A 372 -11.02 -5.01 20.68
N LEU A 373 -10.72 -5.25 21.96
CA LEU A 373 -10.34 -4.20 22.89
C LEU A 373 -9.05 -3.50 22.47
N ALA A 374 -8.04 -4.24 22.00
CA ALA A 374 -6.79 -3.65 21.51
C ALA A 374 -7.05 -2.70 20.34
N SER A 375 -7.86 -3.11 19.37
CA SER A 375 -8.26 -2.24 18.25
C SER A 375 -9.02 -1.00 18.72
N LEU A 376 -9.97 -1.13 19.65
CA LEU A 376 -10.70 0.01 20.21
C LEU A 376 -9.79 0.96 21.01
N ARG A 377 -8.80 0.42 21.73
CA ARG A 377 -7.87 1.22 22.54
C ARG A 377 -6.82 1.93 21.68
N HIS A 378 -6.41 1.31 20.59
CA HIS A 378 -5.50 1.89 19.61
C HIS A 378 -6.01 3.23 19.05
N GLU A 379 -7.33 3.41 18.93
CA GLU A 379 -7.96 4.69 18.53
C GLU A 379 -7.53 5.88 19.41
N THR A 380 -7.20 5.62 20.68
CA THR A 380 -6.84 6.62 21.69
C THR A 380 -5.39 6.55 22.15
N GLN A 381 -4.56 5.70 21.52
CA GLN A 381 -3.16 5.53 21.87
C GLN A 381 -2.33 6.75 21.48
N TYR A 382 -1.42 7.18 22.38
CA TYR A 382 -0.66 8.42 22.20
C TYR A 382 0.43 8.30 21.12
N THR A 383 1.15 7.19 21.07
CA THR A 383 2.19 6.92 20.07
C THR A 383 1.73 5.82 19.13
N ARG A 384 1.66 6.12 17.83
CA ARG A 384 1.11 5.24 16.80
C ARG A 384 1.96 5.28 15.53
N LEU A 385 2.37 4.13 15.02
CA LEU A 385 3.04 3.96 13.73
C LEU A 385 2.11 3.37 12.66
N PHE A 386 0.97 2.79 13.08
CA PHE A 386 -0.01 2.17 12.20
C PHE A 386 -1.38 2.87 12.29
N ARG A 387 -2.20 2.64 11.26
CA ARG A 387 -3.52 3.26 11.07
C ARG A 387 -4.66 2.49 11.74
N SER A 388 -4.44 1.23 12.13
CA SER A 388 -5.36 0.39 12.92
C SER A 388 -4.64 -0.64 13.76
#